data_AF-A0A943JKK0-F1
#
_entry.id   AF-A0A943JKK0-F1
#
_cell.length_a   1.000
_cell.length_b   1.000
_cell.length_c   1.000
_cell.angle_alpha   90.00
_cell.angle_beta   90.00
_cell.angle_gamma   90.00
#
_symmetry.space_group_name_H-M   'P 1'
#
loop_
_entity.id
_entity.type
_entity.pdbx_description
1 polymer ?
#
loop_
_entity_poly.entity_id
_entity_poly.type
_entity_poly.pdbx_seq_one_letter_code
_entity_poly.pdbx_strand_id
1 'polypeptide(L)'
;MIYKYNKLVRDKIPEEIEKQGKKCKYEILDDEKYSKELDKKLLEEVNEYISDHSEKEMADVQEVLKAIIKYRDIDENRVEELRKAKEKQKGGFYNKIYLTEVLEGKNEEQEQNKINTQEGLLTNIDKSSTLNELQEYIRSVIRIRGFEKQEIEKTMLLLLEETGELAKAIRKDYTNMGIDSSKLSHYTNIENEIADVFIVLTCVCNKLNINLFDAVYKKEKENVTRKWDKNE
;
A
#
# COMPACT_ATOMS: atom_id res chain seq x y z
N MET A 1 29.78 6.52 24.28
CA MET A 1 28.61 5.88 23.65
C MET A 1 28.05 6.86 22.63
N ILE A 2 27.72 6.44 21.40
CA ILE A 2 27.16 7.32 20.36
C ILE A 2 25.70 6.91 20.15
N TYR A 3 24.77 7.85 20.34
CA TYR A 3 23.36 7.67 20.01
C TYR A 3 23.09 8.29 18.65
N LYS A 4 22.49 7.52 17.73
CA LYS A 4 22.11 8.00 16.40
C LYS A 4 20.63 8.36 16.40
N TYR A 5 20.34 9.59 15.99
CA TYR A 5 18.99 10.09 15.78
C TYR A 5 18.89 10.55 14.32
N ASN A 6 17.88 10.06 13.60
CA ASN A 6 17.62 10.41 12.20
C ASN A 6 16.24 11.04 12.14
N LYS A 7 16.13 12.27 12.68
CA LYS A 7 14.86 12.99 12.75
C LYS A 7 15.07 14.48 12.57
N LEU A 8 14.03 15.13 12.04
CA LEU A 8 13.94 16.58 12.00
C LEU A 8 13.78 17.12 13.43
N VAL A 9 14.48 18.21 13.75
CA VAL A 9 14.42 18.87 15.06
C VAL A 9 14.26 20.38 14.87
N ARG A 10 13.75 21.07 15.90
CA ARG A 10 13.68 22.54 15.90
C ARG A 10 15.08 23.15 15.89
N ASP A 11 15.22 24.34 15.31
CA ASP A 11 16.49 25.02 15.05
C ASP A 11 17.38 25.20 16.30
N LYS A 12 16.78 25.33 17.48
CA LYS A 12 17.49 25.56 18.75
C LYS A 12 17.90 24.27 19.48
N ILE A 13 17.47 23.10 19.02
CA ILE A 13 17.80 21.81 19.67
C ILE A 13 19.31 21.53 19.65
N PRO A 14 20.05 21.75 18.54
CA PRO A 14 21.50 21.62 18.55
C PRO A 14 22.18 22.48 19.63
N GLU A 15 21.79 23.76 19.76
CA GLU A 15 22.35 24.66 20.78
C GLU A 15 22.04 24.20 22.20
N GLU A 16 20.85 23.65 22.43
CA GLU A 16 20.44 23.15 23.74
C GLU A 16 21.23 21.89 24.14
N ILE A 17 21.50 21.00 23.18
CA ILE A 17 22.35 19.82 23.39
C ILE A 17 23.77 20.23 23.77
N GLU A 18 24.33 21.24 23.10
CA GLU A 18 25.66 21.78 23.40
C GLU A 18 25.74 22.42 24.78
N LYS A 19 24.70 23.16 25.20
CA LYS A 19 24.60 23.74 26.55
C LYS A 19 24.57 22.67 27.65
N GLN A 20 24.08 21.47 27.36
CA GLN A 20 24.13 20.32 28.27
C GLN A 20 25.51 19.63 28.30
N GLY A 21 26.53 20.19 27.63
CA GLY A 21 27.89 19.63 27.55
C GLY A 21 28.01 18.43 26.61
N LYS A 22 26.96 18.13 25.82
CA LYS A 22 26.97 17.06 24.82
C LYS A 22 27.37 17.63 23.46
N LYS A 23 27.94 16.79 22.59
CA LYS A 23 28.23 17.18 21.20
C LYS A 23 27.21 16.52 20.28
N CYS A 24 26.60 17.28 19.38
CA CYS A 24 25.71 16.75 18.32
C CYS A 24 26.31 16.96 16.94
N LYS A 25 25.90 16.11 15.99
CA LYS A 25 26.14 16.28 14.56
C LYS A 25 24.80 16.45 13.88
N TYR A 26 24.65 17.45 13.03
CA TYR A 26 23.44 17.72 12.25
C TYR A 26 23.81 18.14 10.82
N GLU A 27 22.82 18.10 9.94
CA GLU A 27 22.91 18.61 8.57
C GLU A 27 21.70 19.50 8.26
N ILE A 28 21.86 20.45 7.34
CA ILE A 28 20.74 21.25 6.82
C ILE A 28 20.22 20.54 5.57
N LEU A 29 18.93 20.22 5.56
CA LEU A 29 18.29 19.47 4.48
C LEU A 29 18.01 20.36 3.27
N ASP A 30 18.02 19.76 2.08
CA ASP A 30 17.45 20.36 0.85
C ASP A 30 15.92 20.29 0.86
N ASP A 31 15.26 21.02 -0.04
CA ASP A 31 13.79 21.11 -0.09
C ASP A 31 13.11 19.74 -0.23
N GLU A 32 13.62 18.87 -1.10
CA GLU A 32 13.00 17.56 -1.36
C GLU A 32 13.07 16.65 -0.13
N LYS A 33 14.24 16.60 0.52
CA LYS A 33 14.41 15.84 1.77
C LYS A 33 13.63 16.46 2.91
N TYR A 34 13.63 17.79 3.03
CA TYR A 34 12.90 18.50 4.07
C TYR A 34 11.39 18.23 4.00
N SER A 35 10.80 18.24 2.79
CA SER A 35 9.40 17.89 2.57
C SER A 35 9.05 16.49 3.09
N LYS A 36 9.89 15.49 2.77
CA LYS A 36 9.70 14.10 3.24
C LYS A 36 9.89 13.97 4.76
N GLU A 37 10.87 14.69 5.32
CA GLU A 37 11.12 14.67 6.76
C GLU A 37 10.03 15.41 7.55
N LEU A 38 9.36 16.42 6.99
CA LEU A 38 8.18 17.06 7.60
C LEU A 38 7.01 16.08 7.74
N ASP A 39 6.71 15.27 6.73
CA ASP A 39 5.64 14.26 6.80
C ASP A 39 5.97 13.19 7.87
N LYS A 40 7.24 12.75 7.93
CA LYS A 40 7.70 11.84 8.99
C LYS A 40 7.61 12.49 10.37
N LYS A 41 7.97 13.76 10.47
CA LYS A 41 7.91 14.51 11.72
C LYS A 41 6.48 14.64 12.23
N LEU A 42 5.52 14.89 11.34
CA LEU A 42 4.10 14.93 11.72
C LEU A 42 3.63 13.60 12.32
N LEU A 43 4.04 12.48 11.72
CA LEU A 43 3.73 11.14 12.26
C LEU A 43 4.42 10.88 13.60
N GLU A 44 5.68 11.31 13.77
CA GLU A 44 6.40 11.22 15.05
C GLU A 44 5.60 11.93 16.16
N GLU A 45 5.31 13.23 15.99
CA GLU A 45 4.63 14.02 17.02
C GLU A 45 3.19 13.55 17.29
N VAL A 46 2.45 13.12 16.27
CA VAL A 46 1.11 12.54 16.46
C VAL A 46 1.18 11.26 17.29
N ASN A 47 2.19 10.40 17.06
CA ASN A 47 2.37 9.19 17.86
C ASN A 47 2.82 9.51 19.30
N GLU A 48 3.67 10.52 19.49
CA GLU A 48 4.05 10.99 20.83
C GLU A 48 2.83 11.54 21.59
N TYR A 49 1.98 12.34 20.93
CA TYR A 49 0.70 12.79 21.49
C TYR A 49 -0.26 11.64 21.80
N ILE A 50 -0.39 10.63 20.92
CA ILE A 50 -1.23 9.44 21.20
C ILE A 50 -0.66 8.64 22.39
N SER A 51 0.65 8.66 22.63
CA SER A 51 1.26 7.95 23.75
C SER A 51 1.08 8.68 25.08
N ASP A 52 1.32 9.99 25.13
CA ASP A 52 1.37 10.77 26.38
C ASP A 52 0.11 11.62 26.63
N HIS A 53 -0.66 11.92 25.58
CA HIS A 53 -1.84 12.80 25.61
C HIS A 53 -1.61 14.17 26.24
N SER A 54 -0.36 14.65 26.28
CA SER A 54 0.00 15.89 26.97
C SER A 54 -0.16 17.11 26.07
N GLU A 55 -0.44 18.26 26.70
CA GLU A 55 -0.57 19.56 26.01
C GLU A 55 0.72 19.95 25.27
N LYS A 56 1.87 19.48 25.78
CA LYS A 56 3.19 19.72 25.19
C LYS A 56 3.29 19.06 23.80
N GLU A 57 2.98 17.78 23.71
CA GLU A 57 3.04 17.05 22.44
C GLU A 57 1.95 17.53 21.46
N MET A 58 0.80 18.00 21.97
CA MET A 58 -0.20 18.69 21.13
C MET A 58 0.35 19.98 20.50
N ALA A 59 1.13 20.76 21.25
CA ALA A 59 1.78 21.96 20.73
C ALA A 59 2.85 21.62 19.67
N ASP A 60 3.56 20.51 19.84
CA ASP A 60 4.52 20.02 18.85
C ASP A 60 3.83 19.57 17.55
N VAL A 61 2.67 18.88 17.61
CA VAL A 61 1.84 18.60 16.42
C VAL A 61 1.41 19.89 15.71
N GLN A 62 0.97 20.91 16.46
CA GLN A 62 0.57 22.20 15.87
C GLN A 62 1.73 22.93 15.19
N GLU A 63 2.93 22.89 15.77
CA GLU A 63 4.13 23.47 15.16
C GLU A 63 4.42 22.83 13.80
N VAL A 64 4.38 21.50 13.73
CA VAL A 64 4.65 20.78 12.47
C VAL A 64 3.62 21.13 11.41
N LEU A 65 2.34 21.23 11.76
CA LEU A 65 1.29 21.67 10.84
C LEU A 65 1.56 23.09 10.31
N LYS A 66 1.98 24.02 11.16
CA LYS A 66 2.35 25.38 10.74
C LYS A 66 3.58 25.39 9.83
N ALA A 67 4.58 24.56 10.12
CA ALA A 67 5.75 24.41 9.26
C ALA A 67 5.36 23.87 7.87
N ILE A 68 4.44 22.90 7.80
CA ILE A 68 3.91 22.36 6.54
C ILE A 68 3.13 23.42 5.77
N ILE A 69 2.25 24.18 6.43
CA ILE A 69 1.49 25.28 5.80
C ILE A 69 2.43 26.28 5.15
N LYS A 70 3.45 26.73 5.88
CA LYS A 70 4.44 27.68 5.39
C LYS A 70 5.27 27.11 4.24
N TYR A 71 5.75 25.87 4.36
CA TYR A 71 6.61 25.25 3.35
C TYR A 71 5.87 24.98 2.05
N ARG A 72 4.59 24.57 2.13
CA ARG A 72 3.76 24.25 0.95
C ARG A 72 2.98 25.46 0.40
N ASP A 73 3.25 26.67 0.89
CA ASP A 73 2.56 27.90 0.51
C ASP A 73 1.02 27.80 0.60
N ILE A 74 0.55 27.21 1.71
CA ILE A 74 -0.88 27.04 1.98
C ILE A 74 -1.40 28.28 2.72
N ASP A 75 -2.54 28.82 2.31
CA ASP A 75 -3.22 29.88 3.04
C ASP A 75 -3.89 29.33 4.31
N GLU A 76 -3.32 29.65 5.48
CA GLU A 76 -3.82 29.26 6.79
C GLU A 76 -5.28 29.72 7.02
N ASN A 77 -5.64 30.93 6.56
CA ASN A 77 -7.00 31.43 6.70
C ASN A 77 -7.98 30.59 5.89
N ARG A 78 -7.58 30.20 4.68
CA ARG A 78 -8.39 29.33 3.82
C ARG A 78 -8.61 27.95 4.44
N VAL A 79 -7.60 27.38 5.09
CA VAL A 79 -7.73 26.11 5.80
C VAL A 79 -8.74 26.23 6.95
N GLU A 80 -8.67 27.31 7.72
CA GLU A 80 -9.60 27.55 8.83
C GLU A 80 -11.04 27.80 8.35
N GLU A 81 -11.22 28.52 7.24
CA GLU A 81 -12.52 28.66 6.57
C GLU A 81 -13.10 27.31 6.17
N LEU A 82 -12.30 26.44 5.54
CA LEU A 82 -12.71 25.10 5.12
C LEU A 82 -13.07 24.22 6.33
N ARG A 83 -12.32 24.33 7.44
CA ARG A 83 -12.62 23.63 8.70
C ARG A 83 -13.97 24.06 9.26
N LYS A 84 -14.20 25.38 9.38
CA LYS A 84 -15.48 25.95 9.85
C LYS A 84 -16.66 25.60 8.93
N ALA A 85 -16.46 25.60 7.61
CA ALA A 85 -17.49 25.22 6.65
C ALA A 85 -17.89 23.74 6.80
N LYS A 86 -16.92 22.83 6.95
CA LYS A 86 -17.18 21.41 7.23
C LYS A 86 -17.89 21.22 8.57
N GLU A 87 -17.47 21.95 9.61
CA GLU A 87 -18.12 21.92 10.92
C GLU A 87 -19.59 22.38 10.84
N LYS A 88 -19.88 23.44 10.08
CA LYS A 88 -21.26 23.92 9.85
C LYS A 88 -22.10 22.91 9.05
N GLN A 89 -21.49 22.22 8.08
CA GLN A 89 -22.20 21.27 7.20
C GLN A 89 -22.43 19.91 7.86
N LYS A 90 -21.42 19.38 8.57
CA LYS A 90 -21.37 17.99 9.06
C LYS A 90 -21.37 17.88 10.59
N GLY A 91 -21.31 19.01 11.30
CA GLY A 91 -21.05 19.05 12.73
C GLY A 91 -19.56 18.89 13.06
N GLY A 92 -19.22 19.11 14.33
CA GLY A 92 -17.92 18.75 14.89
C GLY A 92 -17.99 17.42 15.66
N PHE A 93 -16.86 17.03 16.27
CA PHE A 93 -16.76 15.79 17.06
C PHE A 93 -17.42 15.88 18.46
N TYR A 94 -18.27 16.89 18.71
CA TYR A 94 -18.88 17.20 20.01
C TYR A 94 -19.75 16.08 20.58
N ASN A 95 -20.47 15.37 19.70
CA ASN A 95 -21.38 14.31 20.08
C ASN A 95 -20.70 12.95 20.31
N LYS A 96 -19.36 12.88 20.16
CA LYS A 96 -18.55 11.66 20.35
C LYS A 96 -19.10 10.43 19.59
N ILE A 97 -19.64 10.67 18.38
CA ILE A 97 -20.24 9.62 17.56
C ILE A 97 -19.12 8.76 16.98
N TYR A 98 -19.10 7.49 17.37
CA TYR A 98 -18.28 6.45 16.76
C TYR A 98 -19.16 5.60 15.84
N LEU A 99 -18.97 5.73 14.54
CA LEU A 99 -19.74 5.01 13.54
C LEU A 99 -19.21 3.56 13.46
N THR A 100 -19.99 2.61 13.96
CA THR A 100 -19.62 1.18 13.96
C THR A 100 -20.05 0.48 12.68
N GLU A 101 -21.22 0.82 12.15
CA GLU A 101 -21.81 0.25 10.95
C GLU A 101 -22.80 1.24 10.33
N VAL A 102 -22.94 1.20 9.01
CA VAL A 102 -23.99 1.90 8.28
C VAL A 102 -24.91 0.84 7.72
N LEU A 103 -26.15 0.80 8.19
CA LEU A 103 -27.19 -0.01 7.58
C LEU A 103 -27.75 0.79 6.40
N GLU A 104 -27.25 0.54 5.20
CA GLU A 104 -27.89 1.04 3.99
C GLU A 104 -29.27 0.39 3.88
N GLY A 105 -30.32 1.20 3.75
CA GLY A 105 -31.67 0.69 3.53
C GLY A 105 -31.65 -0.18 2.28
N LYS A 106 -32.00 -1.46 2.44
CA LYS A 106 -32.03 -2.47 1.37
C LYS A 106 -32.75 -1.95 0.13
N ASN A 107 -31.98 -1.47 -0.84
CA ASN A 107 -32.35 -1.55 -2.24
C ASN A 107 -31.62 -2.79 -2.78
N GLU A 108 -32.23 -3.96 -2.58
CA GLU A 108 -31.66 -5.26 -2.95
C GLU A 108 -31.25 -5.33 -4.43
N GLU A 109 -31.82 -4.49 -5.31
CA GLU A 109 -31.39 -4.33 -6.71
C GLU A 109 -30.04 -3.61 -6.90
N GLN A 110 -29.66 -2.63 -6.08
CA GLN A 110 -28.42 -1.85 -6.29
C GLN A 110 -27.19 -2.54 -5.68
N GLU A 111 -27.36 -3.24 -4.58
CA GLU A 111 -26.27 -3.94 -3.88
C GLU A 111 -25.92 -5.26 -4.57
N GLN A 112 -26.92 -5.99 -5.08
CA GLN A 112 -26.70 -7.11 -5.99
C GLN A 112 -25.99 -6.64 -7.28
N ASN A 113 -26.33 -5.44 -7.78
CA ASN A 113 -25.67 -4.87 -8.96
C ASN A 113 -24.22 -4.39 -8.73
N LYS A 114 -23.84 -3.95 -7.52
CA LYS A 114 -22.42 -3.63 -7.20
C LYS A 114 -21.57 -4.88 -6.95
N ILE A 115 -22.13 -5.92 -6.32
CA ILE A 115 -21.43 -7.21 -6.17
C ILE A 115 -21.29 -7.92 -7.53
N ASN A 116 -22.12 -7.56 -8.51
CA ASN A 116 -21.99 -8.00 -9.90
C ASN A 116 -20.92 -7.24 -10.70
N THR A 117 -20.21 -6.26 -10.13
CA THR A 117 -19.08 -5.59 -10.78
C THR A 117 -17.76 -5.90 -10.09
N GLN A 118 -16.68 -5.92 -10.86
CA GLN A 118 -15.33 -6.14 -10.32
C GLN A 118 -14.93 -5.04 -9.33
N GLU A 119 -15.36 -3.80 -9.55
CA GLU A 119 -15.10 -2.67 -8.63
C GLU A 119 -15.71 -2.91 -7.24
N GLY A 120 -16.92 -3.48 -7.17
CA GLY A 120 -17.55 -3.81 -5.89
C GLY A 120 -16.91 -5.01 -5.20
N LEU A 121 -16.38 -5.99 -5.95
CA LEU A 121 -15.59 -7.06 -5.32
C LEU A 121 -14.26 -6.57 -4.76
N LEU A 122 -13.64 -5.56 -5.39
CA LEU A 122 -12.34 -5.04 -4.98
C LEU A 122 -12.41 -4.39 -3.59
N THR A 123 -13.55 -3.85 -3.17
CA THR A 123 -13.71 -3.28 -1.82
C THR A 123 -13.64 -4.31 -0.70
N ASN A 124 -13.73 -5.61 -1.03
CA ASN A 124 -13.70 -6.71 -0.06
C ASN A 124 -12.29 -7.26 0.18
N ILE A 125 -11.28 -6.74 -0.51
CA ILE A 125 -9.88 -7.11 -0.30
C ILE A 125 -9.04 -5.88 0.05
N ASP A 126 -8.08 -6.07 0.95
CA ASP A 126 -7.14 -5.04 1.38
C ASP A 126 -5.73 -5.64 1.60
N LYS A 127 -4.80 -4.83 2.13
CA LYS A 127 -3.40 -5.27 2.34
C LYS A 127 -3.23 -6.35 3.42
N SER A 128 -4.26 -6.62 4.22
CA SER A 128 -4.29 -7.66 5.24
C SER A 128 -4.97 -8.94 4.76
N SER A 129 -5.59 -8.94 3.58
CA SER A 129 -6.26 -10.10 3.02
C SER A 129 -5.33 -11.29 2.84
N THR A 130 -5.84 -12.46 3.18
CA THR A 130 -5.19 -13.76 3.07
C THR A 130 -5.17 -14.24 1.62
N LEU A 131 -4.31 -15.23 1.34
CA LEU A 131 -4.26 -15.89 0.03
C LEU A 131 -5.60 -16.56 -0.33
N ASN A 132 -6.33 -17.08 0.67
CA ASN A 132 -7.65 -17.68 0.46
C ASN A 132 -8.69 -16.64 0.04
N GLU A 133 -8.71 -15.49 0.71
CA GLU A 133 -9.62 -14.39 0.35
C GLU A 133 -9.30 -13.85 -1.06
N LEU A 134 -8.01 -13.72 -1.39
CA LEU A 134 -7.59 -13.33 -2.74
C LEU A 134 -8.01 -14.36 -3.80
N GLN A 135 -7.90 -15.66 -3.50
CA GLN A 135 -8.31 -16.73 -4.40
C GLN A 135 -9.83 -16.72 -4.64
N GLU A 136 -10.64 -16.45 -3.62
CA GLU A 136 -12.10 -16.30 -3.73
C GLU A 136 -12.50 -15.01 -4.49
N TYR A 137 -11.78 -13.91 -4.27
CA TYR A 137 -11.93 -12.69 -5.05
C TYR A 137 -11.69 -12.97 -6.54
N ILE A 138 -10.57 -13.62 -6.90
CA ILE A 138 -10.26 -13.98 -8.29
C ILE A 138 -11.35 -14.88 -8.88
N ARG A 139 -11.84 -15.88 -8.12
CA ARG A 139 -12.94 -16.74 -8.55
C ARG A 139 -14.18 -15.92 -8.92
N SER A 140 -14.54 -14.97 -8.06
CA SER A 140 -15.71 -14.10 -8.24
C SER A 140 -15.54 -13.15 -9.43
N VAL A 141 -14.34 -12.59 -9.63
CA VAL A 141 -14.02 -11.74 -10.80
C VAL A 141 -14.14 -12.51 -12.11
N ILE A 142 -13.64 -13.74 -12.18
CA ILE A 142 -13.74 -14.59 -13.39
C ILE A 142 -15.19 -14.93 -13.73
N ARG A 143 -16.03 -15.11 -12.71
CA ARG A 143 -17.48 -15.31 -12.87
C ARG A 143 -18.16 -14.08 -13.45
N ILE A 144 -17.87 -12.88 -12.92
CA ILE A 144 -18.39 -11.60 -13.43
C ILE A 144 -17.97 -11.36 -14.88
N ARG A 145 -16.71 -11.64 -15.21
CA ARG A 145 -16.18 -11.49 -16.58
C ARG A 145 -16.72 -12.54 -17.57
N GLY A 146 -17.49 -13.52 -17.12
CA GLY A 146 -18.09 -14.55 -17.97
C GLY A 146 -17.13 -15.67 -18.41
N PHE A 147 -15.95 -15.78 -17.80
CA PHE A 147 -14.94 -16.79 -18.15
C PHE A 147 -15.02 -18.07 -17.29
N GLU A 148 -16.03 -18.19 -16.44
CA GLU A 148 -16.23 -19.36 -15.57
C GLU A 148 -16.28 -20.68 -16.38
N LYS A 149 -16.99 -20.68 -17.51
CA LYS A 149 -17.15 -21.85 -18.39
C LYS A 149 -16.00 -22.08 -19.35
N GLN A 150 -14.93 -21.29 -19.28
CA GLN A 150 -13.78 -21.49 -20.15
C GLN A 150 -13.12 -22.85 -19.88
N GLU A 151 -12.84 -23.60 -20.93
CA GLU A 151 -12.14 -24.88 -20.84
C GLU A 151 -10.74 -24.72 -20.21
N ILE A 152 -10.28 -25.78 -19.54
CA ILE A 152 -9.00 -25.74 -18.81
C ILE A 152 -7.81 -25.55 -19.75
N GLU A 153 -7.87 -26.13 -20.95
CA GLU A 153 -6.83 -26.02 -21.98
C GLU A 153 -6.64 -24.57 -22.43
N LYS A 154 -7.73 -23.81 -22.59
CA LYS A 154 -7.65 -22.37 -22.93
C LYS A 154 -7.04 -21.56 -21.79
N THR A 155 -7.35 -21.92 -20.56
CA THR A 155 -6.78 -21.26 -19.37
C THR A 155 -5.27 -21.55 -19.25
N MET A 156 -4.85 -22.76 -19.63
CA MET A 156 -3.42 -23.10 -19.71
C MET A 156 -2.69 -22.34 -20.83
N LEU A 157 -3.34 -22.09 -21.96
CA LEU A 157 -2.77 -21.23 -23.02
C LEU A 157 -2.58 -19.79 -22.55
N LEU A 158 -3.55 -19.22 -21.82
CA LEU A 158 -3.39 -17.90 -21.20
C LEU A 158 -2.22 -17.90 -20.21
N LEU A 159 -2.09 -18.95 -19.37
CA LEU A 159 -0.96 -19.02 -18.42
C LEU A 159 0.39 -19.00 -19.15
N LEU A 160 0.48 -19.70 -20.29
CA LEU A 160 1.69 -19.71 -21.11
C LEU A 160 1.96 -18.32 -21.72
N GLU A 161 0.92 -17.62 -22.17
CA GLU A 161 1.00 -16.25 -22.70
C GLU A 161 1.56 -15.29 -21.64
N GLU A 162 0.94 -15.22 -20.46
CA GLU A 162 1.40 -14.34 -19.36
C GLU A 162 2.83 -14.70 -18.92
N THR A 163 3.16 -15.98 -18.88
CA THR A 163 4.53 -16.43 -18.53
C THR A 163 5.54 -15.97 -19.60
N GLY A 164 5.13 -15.95 -20.86
CA GLY A 164 5.93 -15.44 -21.97
C GLY A 164 6.12 -13.92 -21.92
N GLU A 165 5.08 -13.18 -21.52
CA GLU A 165 5.13 -11.73 -21.31
C GLU A 165 6.09 -11.38 -20.16
N LEU A 166 5.99 -12.09 -19.03
CA LEU A 166 6.93 -12.00 -17.91
C LEU A 166 8.37 -12.31 -18.34
N ALA A 167 8.60 -13.39 -19.08
CA ALA A 167 9.93 -13.74 -19.57
C ALA A 167 10.50 -12.64 -20.48
N LYS A 168 9.66 -12.03 -21.33
CA LYS A 168 10.03 -10.93 -22.20
C LYS A 168 10.35 -9.66 -21.41
N ALA A 169 9.60 -9.34 -20.35
CA ALA A 169 9.87 -8.21 -19.46
C ALA A 169 11.19 -8.38 -18.70
N ILE A 170 11.41 -9.54 -18.07
CA ILE A 170 12.69 -9.86 -17.39
C ILE A 170 13.87 -9.77 -18.37
N ARG A 171 13.71 -10.33 -19.58
CA ARG A 171 14.75 -10.26 -20.61
C ARG A 171 15.12 -8.81 -20.95
N LYS A 172 14.14 -7.90 -20.98
CA LYS A 172 14.41 -6.49 -21.28
C LYS A 172 15.17 -5.76 -20.17
N ASP A 173 14.85 -6.03 -18.91
CA ASP A 173 15.34 -5.22 -17.78
C ASP A 173 16.59 -5.81 -17.10
N TYR A 174 16.80 -7.13 -17.20
CA TYR A 174 17.85 -7.83 -16.45
C TYR A 174 18.85 -8.61 -17.32
N THR A 175 18.77 -8.52 -18.65
CA THR A 175 19.73 -9.20 -19.55
C THR A 175 20.38 -8.22 -20.53
N ASN A 176 21.66 -8.45 -20.85
CA ASN A 176 22.39 -7.71 -21.88
C ASN A 176 22.06 -8.18 -23.32
N MET A 177 20.93 -8.86 -23.53
CA MET A 177 20.52 -9.30 -24.86
C MET A 177 20.07 -8.09 -25.68
N GLY A 178 20.55 -7.97 -26.92
CA GLY A 178 20.22 -6.84 -27.78
C GLY A 178 18.71 -6.70 -28.03
N ILE A 179 18.17 -5.52 -27.72
CA ILE A 179 16.77 -5.18 -27.94
C ILE A 179 16.71 -4.20 -29.10
N ASP A 180 15.76 -4.42 -30.02
CA ASP A 180 15.44 -3.46 -31.08
C ASP A 180 14.89 -2.17 -30.44
N SER A 181 15.68 -1.09 -30.53
CA SER A 181 15.44 0.22 -29.93
C SER A 181 14.19 0.93 -30.48
N SER A 182 13.60 0.43 -31.58
CA SER A 182 12.35 0.94 -32.15
C SER A 182 11.07 0.47 -31.44
N LYS A 183 11.16 -0.49 -30.50
CA LYS A 183 10.02 -1.04 -29.74
C LYS A 183 9.92 -0.55 -28.29
N LEU A 184 10.55 0.58 -27.98
CA LEU A 184 10.66 1.15 -26.64
C LEU A 184 9.38 1.87 -26.14
N SER A 185 8.29 1.86 -26.91
CA SER A 185 7.12 2.71 -26.66
C SER A 185 6.06 2.15 -25.69
N HIS A 186 6.27 0.98 -25.10
CA HIS A 186 5.44 0.48 -23.99
C HIS A 186 6.33 -0.25 -22.99
N TYR A 187 6.66 0.43 -21.88
CA TYR A 187 7.34 -0.18 -20.76
C TYR A 187 6.33 -1.05 -19.99
N THR A 188 6.41 -2.36 -20.19
CA THR A 188 5.67 -3.39 -19.44
C THR A 188 6.39 -3.60 -18.10
N ASN A 189 5.78 -3.20 -16.98
CA ASN A 189 6.35 -3.34 -15.64
C ASN A 189 6.37 -4.82 -15.22
N ILE A 190 7.54 -5.36 -14.84
CA ILE A 190 7.69 -6.74 -14.34
C ILE A 190 6.71 -7.06 -13.21
N GLU A 191 6.41 -6.10 -12.34
CA GLU A 191 5.45 -6.31 -11.25
C GLU A 191 4.04 -6.64 -11.78
N ASN A 192 3.62 -6.01 -12.88
CA ASN A 192 2.33 -6.29 -13.51
C ASN A 192 2.33 -7.70 -14.12
N GLU A 193 3.38 -8.06 -14.85
CA GLU A 193 3.49 -9.38 -15.49
C GLU A 193 3.53 -10.52 -14.46
N ILE A 194 4.19 -10.31 -13.31
CA ILE A 194 4.15 -11.26 -12.19
C ILE A 194 2.72 -11.40 -11.66
N ALA A 195 2.00 -10.29 -11.51
CA ALA A 195 0.61 -10.31 -11.04
C ALA A 195 -0.30 -11.04 -12.04
N ASP A 196 -0.14 -10.83 -13.34
CA ASP A 196 -0.94 -11.48 -14.38
C ASP A 196 -0.71 -12.99 -14.40
N VAL A 197 0.56 -13.45 -14.35
CA VAL A 197 0.89 -14.88 -14.18
C VAL A 197 0.23 -15.46 -12.94
N PHE A 198 0.29 -14.74 -11.81
CA PHE A 198 -0.29 -15.20 -10.56
C PHE A 198 -1.83 -15.30 -10.62
N ILE A 199 -2.49 -14.32 -11.23
CA ILE A 199 -3.95 -14.31 -11.42
C ILE A 199 -4.37 -15.51 -12.27
N VAL A 200 -3.70 -15.76 -13.40
CA VAL A 200 -4.06 -16.86 -14.30
C VAL A 200 -3.74 -18.22 -13.68
N LEU A 201 -2.62 -18.36 -12.94
CA LEU A 201 -2.34 -19.57 -12.15
C LEU A 201 -3.46 -19.83 -11.12
N THR A 202 -3.92 -18.79 -10.43
CA THR A 202 -5.03 -18.90 -9.47
C THR A 202 -6.34 -19.31 -10.16
N CYS A 203 -6.57 -18.87 -11.40
CA CYS A 203 -7.70 -19.33 -12.22
C CYS A 203 -7.62 -20.84 -12.51
N VAL A 204 -6.43 -21.35 -12.82
CA VAL A 204 -6.19 -22.79 -12.99
C VAL A 204 -6.51 -23.55 -11.71
N CYS A 205 -6.01 -23.08 -10.55
CA CYS A 205 -6.30 -23.68 -9.25
C CYS A 205 -7.81 -23.72 -8.97
N ASN A 206 -8.52 -22.61 -9.20
CA ASN A 206 -9.96 -22.52 -9.02
C ASN A 206 -10.73 -23.50 -9.91
N LYS A 207 -10.36 -23.64 -11.19
CA LYS A 207 -11.01 -24.59 -12.11
C LYS A 207 -10.76 -26.05 -11.72
N LEU A 208 -9.61 -26.36 -11.15
CA LEU A 208 -9.26 -27.69 -10.67
C LEU A 208 -9.74 -27.96 -9.24
N ASN A 209 -10.46 -27.02 -8.61
CA ASN A 209 -10.89 -27.06 -7.21
C ASN A 209 -9.73 -27.30 -6.23
N ILE A 210 -8.61 -26.61 -6.46
CA ILE A 210 -7.40 -26.66 -5.63
C ILE A 210 -7.32 -25.37 -4.80
N ASN A 211 -7.21 -25.49 -3.48
CA ASN A 211 -6.80 -24.37 -2.62
C ASN A 211 -5.28 -24.17 -2.76
N LEU A 212 -4.86 -22.99 -3.22
CA LEU A 212 -3.46 -22.69 -3.53
C LEU A 212 -2.60 -22.67 -2.27
N PHE A 213 -3.09 -22.07 -1.18
CA PHE A 213 -2.37 -22.03 0.10
C PHE A 213 -2.10 -23.43 0.64
N ASP A 214 -3.13 -24.28 0.68
CA ASP A 214 -3.01 -25.65 1.16
C ASP A 214 -2.08 -26.48 0.28
N ALA A 215 -2.13 -26.29 -1.05
CA ALA A 215 -1.25 -26.96 -1.98
C ALA A 215 0.23 -26.59 -1.75
N VAL A 216 0.54 -25.30 -1.60
CA VAL A 216 1.88 -24.80 -1.28
C VAL A 216 2.33 -25.31 0.09
N TYR A 217 1.47 -25.19 1.11
CA TYR A 217 1.79 -25.61 2.47
C TYR A 217 2.08 -27.10 2.58
N LYS A 218 1.28 -27.94 1.91
CA LYS A 218 1.54 -29.38 1.80
C LYS A 218 2.86 -29.66 1.09
N LYS A 219 3.15 -28.96 0.00
CA LYS A 219 4.40 -29.10 -0.75
C LYS A 219 5.61 -28.72 0.09
N GLU A 220 5.52 -27.65 0.87
CA GLU A 220 6.61 -27.18 1.72
C GLU A 220 6.89 -28.14 2.89
N LYS A 221 5.87 -28.76 3.47
CA LYS A 221 6.08 -29.85 4.45
C LYS A 221 6.94 -30.98 3.88
N GLU A 222 6.74 -31.34 2.61
CA GLU A 222 7.60 -32.32 1.94
C GLU A 222 9.00 -31.75 1.67
N ASN A 223 9.11 -30.50 1.22
CA ASN A 223 10.40 -29.87 0.87
C ASN A 223 11.34 -29.71 2.08
N VAL A 224 10.80 -29.43 3.27
CA VAL A 224 11.58 -29.36 4.52
C VAL A 224 12.27 -30.68 4.85
N THR A 225 11.73 -31.81 4.39
CA THR A 225 12.35 -33.13 4.60
C THR A 225 13.43 -33.46 3.57
N ARG A 226 13.60 -32.64 2.52
CA ARG A 226 14.59 -32.86 1.46
C ARG A 226 15.93 -32.24 1.84
N LYS A 227 17.02 -32.98 1.59
CA LYS A 227 18.36 -32.42 1.55
C LYS A 227 18.63 -31.91 0.15
N TRP A 228 18.94 -30.62 0.05
CA TRP A 228 19.34 -29.98 -1.20
C TRP A 228 20.86 -29.92 -1.23
N ASP A 229 21.48 -30.73 -2.09
CA ASP A 229 22.91 -30.60 -2.34
C ASP A 229 23.12 -29.32 -3.15
N LYS A 230 23.78 -28.34 -2.53
CA LYS A 230 24.32 -27.19 -3.25
C LYS A 230 25.57 -27.65 -3.98
N ASN A 231 25.41 -28.02 -5.24
CA ASN A 231 26.55 -27.96 -6.15
C ASN A 231 26.75 -26.48 -6.46
N GLU A 232 27.75 -25.88 -5.81
CA GLU A 232 28.32 -24.58 -6.18
C GLU A 232 28.87 -24.62 -7.63
#